data_AF-A0A951VRP8-F1
#
_entry.id   AF-A0A951VRP8-F1
#
_cell.length_a   1.000
_cell.length_b   1.000
_cell.length_c   1.000
_cell.angle_alpha   90.00
_cell.angle_beta   90.00
_cell.angle_gamma   90.00
#
_symmetry.space_group_name_H-M   'P 1'
#
loop_
_entity.id
_entity.type
_entity.pdbx_description
1 polymer ?
#
loop_
_entity_poly.entity_id
_entity_poly.type
_entity_poly.pdbx_seq_one_letter_code
_entity_poly.pdbx_strand_id
1 'polypeptide(L)'
;MSYQIDISARNDFQVVEDAGRISAVIDSTASQFYVYLLLRPNREPFYVGKGTNKRLFQHEAEARNTTRRTHKLNVIRSIQQSGQRIGYGIACFFDSEVDAHQCERRLIQVIGRHDLGTGPLTNQTDGGEGTSNPSDESRARRAATLGGAAEDPERRAANEFFHRIARQQDSVPIKPLGSRRLERTTPHSSPRQPTQRMAVTLVAAALVGDVPMAAGIAVPRVFAIDGRQYAIENGVAKDMLKAGMIEITASALPEDERFVITDRGFKAVIALIGRDRLLDLGVLDPA
;
A
#
# COMPACT_ATOMS: atom_id res chain seq x y z
N MET A 1 25.36 21.02 -19.18
CA MET A 1 24.80 21.06 -20.55
C MET A 1 23.32 20.68 -20.42
N SER A 2 22.47 21.69 -20.31
CA SER A 2 21.03 21.54 -20.06
C SER A 2 20.35 21.06 -21.34
N TYR A 3 19.98 19.77 -21.37
CA TYR A 3 19.22 19.21 -22.47
C TYR A 3 17.74 19.61 -22.29
N GLN A 4 17.28 20.59 -23.07
CA GLN A 4 15.84 20.83 -23.26
C GLN A 4 15.32 19.73 -24.18
N ILE A 5 14.53 18.81 -23.64
CA ILE A 5 13.76 17.85 -24.44
C ILE A 5 12.54 18.59 -24.95
N ASP A 6 12.45 18.76 -26.27
CA ASP A 6 11.26 19.29 -26.93
C ASP A 6 10.21 18.19 -27.03
N ILE A 7 9.27 18.23 -26.08
CA ILE A 7 8.22 17.21 -25.89
C ILE A 7 7.09 17.36 -26.94
N SER A 8 7.19 18.34 -27.85
CA SER A 8 6.20 18.56 -28.92
C SER A 8 6.44 17.66 -30.15
N ALA A 9 7.65 17.12 -30.30
CA ALA A 9 7.94 16.09 -31.30
C ALA A 9 7.72 14.70 -30.68
N ARG A 10 6.76 13.94 -31.20
CA ARG A 10 6.39 12.58 -30.74
C ARG A 10 7.53 11.52 -30.81
N ASN A 11 8.78 11.89 -31.03
CA ASN A 11 9.85 10.98 -31.46
C ASN A 11 11.19 10.99 -30.68
N ASP A 12 11.36 11.77 -29.60
CA ASP A 12 12.67 11.87 -28.92
C ASP A 12 12.85 10.95 -27.71
N PHE A 13 12.09 9.86 -27.61
CA PHE A 13 12.41 8.79 -26.66
C PHE A 13 13.42 7.83 -27.30
N GLN A 14 14.50 7.49 -26.59
CA GLN A 14 15.26 6.29 -26.95
C GLN A 14 14.38 5.07 -26.65
N VAL A 15 13.57 4.70 -27.63
CA VAL A 15 12.81 3.45 -27.64
C VAL A 15 13.81 2.33 -27.89
N VAL A 16 14.03 1.49 -26.89
CA VAL A 16 14.97 0.38 -27.01
C VAL A 16 14.19 -0.91 -26.73
N GLU A 17 13.93 -1.65 -27.80
CA GLU A 17 13.11 -2.89 -27.76
C GLU A 17 13.84 -4.08 -27.11
N ASP A 18 15.15 -3.94 -26.85
CA ASP A 18 16.01 -4.99 -26.30
C ASP A 18 16.38 -4.69 -24.83
N ALA A 19 15.94 -5.56 -23.93
CA ALA A 19 16.23 -5.49 -22.50
C ALA A 19 17.74 -5.46 -22.21
N GLY A 20 18.56 -6.14 -23.01
CA GLY A 20 20.02 -6.15 -22.87
C GLY A 20 20.62 -4.78 -23.18
N ARG A 21 20.15 -4.12 -24.24
CA ARG A 21 20.59 -2.77 -24.60
C ARG A 21 20.18 -1.74 -23.56
N ILE A 22 18.94 -1.78 -23.05
CA ILE A 22 18.54 -0.88 -21.95
C ILE A 22 19.32 -1.15 -20.69
N SER A 23 19.56 -2.42 -20.37
CA SER A 23 20.38 -2.78 -19.23
C SER A 23 21.74 -2.09 -19.31
N ALA A 24 22.39 -2.15 -20.47
CA ALA A 24 23.67 -1.47 -20.71
C ALA A 24 23.57 0.06 -20.61
N VAL A 25 22.50 0.68 -21.11
CA VAL A 25 22.26 2.12 -20.99
C VAL A 25 22.05 2.56 -19.53
N ILE A 26 21.38 1.74 -18.72
CA ILE A 26 21.23 1.97 -17.28
C ILE A 26 22.57 1.77 -16.56
N ASP A 27 23.37 0.79 -16.95
CA ASP A 27 24.66 0.50 -16.31
C ASP A 27 25.76 1.49 -16.69
N SER A 28 25.67 2.12 -17.87
CA SER A 28 26.64 3.10 -18.34
C SER A 28 26.42 4.51 -17.79
N THR A 29 25.27 4.78 -17.18
CA THR A 29 24.99 6.07 -16.56
C THR A 29 25.53 6.12 -15.12
N ALA A 30 26.05 7.28 -14.72
CA ALA A 30 26.45 7.53 -13.33
C ALA A 30 25.24 7.93 -12.45
N SER A 31 24.09 8.23 -13.05
CA SER A 31 22.93 8.75 -12.35
C SER A 31 22.17 7.66 -11.58
N GLN A 32 21.81 7.99 -10.34
CA GLN A 32 21.12 7.05 -9.45
C GLN A 32 19.66 6.79 -9.86
N PHE A 33 19.00 7.78 -10.47
CA PHE A 33 17.59 7.75 -10.82
C PHE A 33 17.37 7.87 -12.32
N TYR A 34 16.31 7.24 -12.81
CA TYR A 34 15.84 7.42 -14.17
C TYR A 34 14.32 7.36 -14.25
N VAL A 35 13.76 8.02 -15.25
CA VAL A 35 12.34 7.94 -15.61
C VAL A 35 12.22 7.11 -16.88
N TYR A 36 11.30 6.15 -16.86
CA TYR A 36 11.11 5.16 -17.90
C TYR A 36 9.67 5.04 -18.34
N LEU A 37 9.49 4.46 -19.52
CA LEU A 37 8.21 4.09 -20.10
C LEU A 37 8.13 2.58 -20.29
N LEU A 38 6.95 2.01 -20.04
CA LEU A 38 6.59 0.69 -20.58
C LEU A 38 5.73 0.89 -21.82
N LEU A 39 6.07 0.17 -22.88
CA LEU A 39 5.51 0.35 -24.21
C LEU A 39 4.75 -0.90 -24.65
N ARG A 40 3.63 -0.69 -25.33
CA ARG A 40 2.92 -1.77 -26.04
C ARG A 40 3.75 -2.22 -27.26
N PRO A 41 3.42 -3.36 -27.89
CA PRO A 41 4.09 -3.81 -29.11
C PRO A 41 4.06 -2.78 -30.26
N ASN A 42 3.03 -1.93 -30.31
CA ASN A 42 2.90 -0.84 -31.28
C ASN A 42 3.67 0.44 -30.86
N ARG A 43 4.54 0.36 -29.85
CA ARG A 43 5.32 1.47 -29.26
C ARG A 43 4.50 2.55 -28.54
N GLU A 44 3.20 2.36 -28.34
CA GLU A 44 2.40 3.27 -27.51
C GLU A 44 2.80 3.14 -26.03
N PRO A 45 3.12 4.25 -25.34
CA PRO A 45 3.37 4.22 -23.91
C PRO A 45 2.10 3.92 -23.13
N PHE A 46 2.13 2.90 -22.28
CA PHE A 46 1.00 2.55 -21.41
C PHE A 46 1.33 2.74 -19.92
N TYR A 47 2.58 3.06 -19.56
CA TYR A 47 2.97 3.34 -18.19
C TYR A 47 4.22 4.21 -18.15
N VAL A 48 4.26 5.18 -17.25
CA VAL A 48 5.45 5.97 -16.91
C VAL A 48 5.82 5.68 -15.47
N GLY A 49 7.11 5.50 -15.19
CA GLY A 49 7.59 5.31 -13.82
C GLY A 49 8.98 5.85 -13.58
N LYS A 50 9.27 6.19 -12.33
CA LYS A 50 10.63 6.39 -11.83
C LYS A 50 11.25 5.07 -11.35
N GLY A 51 12.55 4.91 -11.54
CA GLY A 51 13.31 3.82 -10.94
C GLY A 51 14.76 4.11 -10.65
N THR A 52 15.35 3.15 -9.95
CA THR A 52 16.79 3.01 -9.71
C THR A 52 17.16 1.57 -10.06
N ASN A 53 18.44 1.31 -10.32
CA ASN A 53 18.94 -0.02 -10.67
C ASN A 53 18.09 -0.69 -11.79
N LYS A 54 17.69 -1.95 -11.60
CA LYS A 54 16.93 -2.75 -12.57
C LYS A 54 15.42 -2.75 -12.33
N ARG A 55 14.87 -1.72 -11.65
CA ARG A 55 13.43 -1.64 -11.31
C ARG A 55 12.52 -1.76 -12.53
N LEU A 56 12.91 -1.20 -13.66
CA LEU A 56 12.20 -1.31 -14.94
C LEU A 56 11.78 -2.75 -15.28
N PHE A 57 12.68 -3.72 -15.06
CA PHE A 57 12.47 -5.12 -15.43
C PHE A 57 11.63 -5.90 -14.41
N GLN A 58 11.40 -5.35 -13.23
CA GLN A 58 10.66 -6.04 -12.16
C GLN A 58 9.16 -6.15 -12.46
N HIS A 59 8.61 -5.33 -13.34
CA HIS A 59 7.17 -5.32 -13.65
C HIS A 59 6.70 -6.61 -14.33
N GLU A 60 7.50 -7.18 -15.23
CA GLU A 60 7.15 -8.47 -15.86
C GLU A 60 7.20 -9.62 -14.86
N ALA A 61 8.16 -9.60 -13.93
CA ALA A 61 8.23 -10.58 -12.84
C ALA A 61 7.05 -10.43 -11.86
N GLU A 62 6.70 -9.18 -11.51
CA GLU A 62 5.52 -8.89 -10.70
C GLU A 62 4.26 -9.45 -11.36
N ALA A 63 4.06 -9.19 -12.65
CA ALA A 63 2.89 -9.67 -13.41
C ALA A 63 2.72 -11.19 -13.38
N ARG A 64 3.84 -11.94 -13.44
CA ARG A 64 3.86 -13.40 -13.36
C ARG A 64 3.61 -13.95 -11.95
N ASN A 65 4.16 -13.29 -10.94
CA ASN A 65 4.28 -13.87 -9.60
C ASN A 65 3.22 -13.38 -8.60
N THR A 66 2.42 -12.36 -8.94
CA THR A 66 1.36 -11.86 -8.06
C THR A 66 -0.04 -12.18 -8.59
N THR A 67 -1.00 -12.36 -7.68
CA THR A 67 -2.43 -12.46 -8.00
C THR A 67 -3.12 -11.08 -8.06
N ARG A 68 -2.41 -10.00 -7.70
CA ARG A 68 -2.92 -8.63 -7.73
C ARG A 68 -3.37 -8.25 -9.15
N ARG A 69 -4.54 -7.61 -9.26
CA ARG A 69 -5.12 -7.12 -10.52
C ARG A 69 -5.08 -5.59 -10.55
N THR A 70 -4.05 -5.03 -11.17
CA THR A 70 -3.97 -3.60 -11.47
C THR A 70 -4.05 -3.40 -12.98
N HIS A 71 -4.42 -2.20 -13.43
CA HIS A 71 -4.51 -1.88 -14.84
C HIS A 71 -3.17 -2.16 -15.57
N LYS A 72 -2.05 -1.66 -15.02
CA LYS A 72 -0.68 -1.94 -15.47
C LYS A 72 -0.40 -3.44 -15.64
N LEU A 73 -0.61 -4.24 -14.59
CA LEU A 73 -0.27 -5.67 -14.62
C LEU A 73 -1.18 -6.46 -15.56
N ASN A 74 -2.45 -6.06 -15.69
CA ASN A 74 -3.38 -6.69 -16.62
C ASN A 74 -2.97 -6.43 -18.08
N VAL A 75 -2.50 -5.22 -18.41
CA VAL A 75 -1.96 -4.92 -19.75
C VAL A 75 -0.72 -5.77 -20.04
N ILE A 76 0.22 -5.88 -19.09
CA ILE A 76 1.42 -6.73 -19.26
C ILE A 76 1.03 -8.20 -19.49
N ARG A 77 0.12 -8.76 -18.67
CA ARG A 77 -0.35 -10.15 -18.82
C ARG A 77 -1.04 -10.36 -20.16
N SER A 78 -1.87 -9.42 -20.60
CA SER A 78 -2.58 -9.52 -21.89
C SER A 78 -1.61 -9.56 -23.07
N ILE A 79 -0.55 -8.75 -23.04
CA ILE A 79 0.49 -8.74 -24.08
C ILE A 79 1.31 -10.05 -24.06
N GLN A 80 1.64 -10.55 -22.88
CA GLN A 80 2.38 -11.81 -22.75
C GLN A 80 1.54 -13.03 -23.18
N GLN A 81 0.22 -13.01 -22.91
CA GLN A 81 -0.72 -14.06 -23.34
C GLN A 81 -0.88 -14.12 -24.87
N SER A 82 -0.68 -13.00 -25.59
CA SER A 82 -0.67 -13.00 -27.06
C SER A 82 0.68 -13.43 -27.66
N GLY A 83 1.62 -13.90 -26.84
CA GLY A 83 2.98 -14.29 -27.28
C GLY A 83 3.88 -13.09 -27.60
N GLN A 84 3.45 -11.87 -27.30
CA GLN A 84 4.21 -10.65 -27.53
C GLN A 84 4.97 -10.22 -26.27
N ARG A 85 5.88 -9.26 -26.44
CA ARG A 85 6.66 -8.67 -25.35
C ARG A 85 6.32 -7.19 -25.22
N ILE A 86 6.42 -6.67 -23.99
CA ILE A 86 6.39 -5.23 -23.78
C ILE A 86 7.71 -4.62 -24.23
N GLY A 87 7.64 -3.39 -24.73
CA GLY A 87 8.81 -2.57 -24.99
C GLY A 87 9.15 -1.70 -23.79
N TYR A 88 10.33 -1.10 -23.84
CA TYR A 88 10.86 -0.26 -22.79
C TYR A 88 11.45 1.03 -23.39
N GLY A 89 11.35 2.14 -22.66
CA GLY A 89 11.98 3.39 -23.04
C GLY A 89 12.57 4.09 -21.83
N ILE A 90 13.72 4.74 -21.99
CA ILE A 90 14.27 5.65 -20.99
C ILE A 90 14.00 7.08 -21.47
N ALA A 91 13.34 7.87 -20.62
CA ALA A 91 13.07 9.27 -20.92
C ALA A 91 14.22 10.16 -20.46
N CYS A 92 14.65 10.03 -19.21
CA CYS A 92 15.64 10.91 -18.60
C CYS A 92 16.40 10.21 -17.45
N PHE A 93 17.61 10.69 -17.18
CA PHE A 93 18.45 10.33 -16.03
C PHE A 93 18.58 11.52 -15.08
N PHE A 94 18.66 11.24 -13.78
CA PHE A 94 18.77 12.25 -12.73
C PHE A 94 19.61 11.76 -11.56
N ASP A 95 20.39 12.67 -10.99
CA ASP A 95 21.08 12.43 -9.71
C ASP A 95 20.16 12.78 -8.52
N SER A 96 19.19 13.66 -8.75
CA SER A 96 18.18 14.08 -7.77
C SER A 96 16.89 13.28 -7.92
N GLU A 97 16.44 12.67 -6.83
CA GLU A 97 15.15 11.99 -6.78
C GLU A 97 13.97 12.95 -7.01
N VAL A 98 14.10 14.20 -6.55
CA VAL A 98 13.07 15.24 -6.70
C VAL A 98 12.88 15.57 -8.17
N ASP A 99 13.98 15.74 -8.91
CA ASP A 99 13.93 16.09 -10.33
C ASP A 99 13.37 14.93 -11.16
N ALA A 100 13.74 13.69 -10.80
CA ALA A 100 13.15 12.50 -11.41
C ALA A 100 11.64 12.40 -11.18
N HIS A 101 11.16 12.74 -9.99
CA HIS A 101 9.73 12.80 -9.71
C HIS A 101 9.02 13.91 -10.49
N GLN A 102 9.61 15.10 -10.60
CA GLN A 102 9.03 16.19 -11.38
C GLN A 102 8.92 15.80 -12.86
N CYS A 103 9.93 15.13 -13.41
CA CYS A 103 9.91 14.61 -14.77
C CYS A 103 8.84 13.51 -14.95
N GLU A 104 8.74 12.56 -14.02
CA GLU A 104 7.68 11.53 -14.03
C GLU A 104 6.28 12.17 -14.08
N ARG A 105 6.01 13.13 -13.18
CA ARG A 105 4.73 13.86 -13.12
C ARG A 105 4.44 14.58 -14.43
N ARG A 106 5.43 15.29 -14.97
CA ARG A 106 5.31 16.02 -16.24
C ARG A 106 5.00 15.08 -17.39
N LEU A 107 5.67 13.94 -17.50
CA LEU A 107 5.42 12.97 -18.56
C LEU A 107 4.02 12.34 -18.44
N ILE A 108 3.57 12.03 -17.23
CA ILE A 108 2.20 11.52 -17.01
C ILE A 108 1.17 12.57 -17.47
N GLN A 109 1.37 13.83 -17.11
CA GLN A 109 0.48 14.92 -17.49
C GLN A 109 0.46 15.16 -19.01
N VAL A 110 1.61 15.10 -19.67
CA VAL A 110 1.73 15.35 -21.12
C VAL A 110 1.16 14.19 -21.93
N ILE A 111 1.42 12.94 -21.55
CA ILE A 111 0.95 11.77 -22.29
C ILE A 111 -0.53 11.49 -22.00
N GLY A 112 -0.98 11.74 -20.76
CA GLY A 112 -2.37 11.59 -20.34
C GLY A 112 -2.73 10.19 -19.84
N ARG A 113 -3.68 10.14 -18.91
CA ARG A 113 -4.12 8.93 -18.20
C ARG A 113 -5.42 8.37 -18.77
N HIS A 114 -5.51 7.04 -18.80
CA HIS A 114 -6.67 6.32 -19.32
C HIS A 114 -7.89 6.48 -18.42
N ASP A 115 -7.73 6.46 -17.10
CA ASP A 115 -8.85 6.59 -16.17
C ASP A 115 -9.49 7.99 -16.18
N LEU A 116 -8.72 9.01 -16.58
CA LEU A 116 -9.20 10.38 -16.81
C LEU A 116 -9.64 10.63 -18.26
N GLY A 117 -9.53 9.65 -19.15
CA GLY A 117 -9.82 9.81 -20.58
C GLY A 117 -8.89 10.78 -21.32
N THR A 118 -7.72 11.09 -20.75
CA THR A 118 -6.77 12.08 -21.29
C THR A 118 -5.63 11.45 -22.09
N GLY A 119 -5.44 10.13 -22.01
CA GLY A 119 -4.41 9.43 -22.75
C GLY A 119 -4.31 7.94 -22.44
N PRO A 120 -3.27 7.24 -22.94
CA PRO A 120 -3.16 5.78 -22.89
C PRO A 120 -2.59 5.23 -21.57
N LEU A 121 -2.11 6.08 -20.65
CA LEU A 121 -1.38 5.61 -19.47
C LEU A 121 -2.26 4.88 -18.45
N THR A 122 -1.76 3.76 -17.96
CA THR A 122 -2.35 2.93 -16.90
C THR A 122 -2.00 3.41 -15.48
N ASN A 123 -1.23 4.50 -15.36
CA ASN A 123 -0.93 5.18 -14.11
C ASN A 123 -2.25 5.53 -13.39
N GLN A 124 -2.31 5.25 -12.09
CA GLN A 124 -3.49 5.53 -11.24
C GLN A 124 -3.32 6.78 -10.37
N THR A 125 -2.16 7.43 -10.46
CA THR A 125 -1.79 8.65 -9.74
C THR A 125 -1.06 9.58 -10.71
N ASP A 126 -0.92 10.85 -10.33
CA ASP A 126 -0.24 11.86 -11.16
C ASP A 126 1.30 11.73 -11.15
N GLY A 127 1.86 10.70 -10.50
CA GLY A 127 3.30 10.52 -10.30
C GLY A 127 3.83 11.14 -9.00
N GLY A 128 5.08 10.86 -8.64
CA GLY A 128 5.71 11.34 -7.39
C GLY A 128 5.50 10.44 -6.16
N GLU A 129 4.71 9.38 -6.31
CA GLU A 129 4.48 8.37 -5.28
C GLU A 129 5.33 7.12 -5.57
N GLY A 130 6.64 7.25 -5.43
CA GLY A 130 7.54 6.09 -5.50
C GLY A 130 7.16 5.03 -4.46
N THR A 131 7.15 3.74 -4.85
CA THR A 131 7.10 2.63 -3.86
C THR A 131 8.44 2.40 -3.17
N SER A 132 9.49 3.12 -3.57
CA SER A 132 10.76 3.22 -2.85
C SER A 132 10.73 4.54 -2.08
N ASN A 133 10.53 4.48 -0.77
CA ASN A 133 10.45 5.63 0.15
C ASN A 133 9.51 6.76 -0.30
N PRO A 134 8.24 6.82 0.18
CA PRO A 134 7.39 7.98 -0.09
C PRO A 134 8.13 9.27 0.31
N SER A 135 8.10 10.28 -0.57
CA SER A 135 8.69 11.61 -0.32
C SER A 135 8.10 12.24 0.93
N ASP A 136 8.79 13.19 1.56
CA ASP A 136 8.23 13.88 2.73
C ASP A 136 6.91 14.59 2.41
N GLU A 137 6.70 15.02 1.16
CA GLU A 137 5.42 15.56 0.68
C GLU A 137 4.34 14.47 0.52
N SER A 138 4.69 13.28 0.04
CA SER A 138 3.75 12.14 -0.04
C SER A 138 3.46 11.55 1.34
N ARG A 139 4.45 11.53 2.25
CA ARG A 139 4.26 11.25 3.69
C ARG A 139 3.39 12.30 4.33
N ALA A 140 3.59 13.58 4.04
CA ALA A 140 2.76 14.66 4.56
C ALA A 140 1.35 14.63 4.00
N ARG A 141 1.12 14.32 2.71
CA ARG A 141 -0.21 14.14 2.13
C ARG A 141 -0.90 12.88 2.67
N ARG A 142 -0.16 11.78 2.81
CA ARG A 142 -0.66 10.56 3.47
C ARG A 142 -0.96 10.80 4.95
N ALA A 143 -0.11 11.52 5.66
CA ALA A 143 -0.31 11.91 7.05
C ALA A 143 -1.43 12.93 7.20
N ALA A 144 -1.63 13.85 6.26
CA ALA A 144 -2.77 14.77 6.23
C ALA A 144 -4.08 14.06 5.90
N THR A 145 -4.05 13.01 5.07
CA THR A 145 -5.22 12.16 4.81
C THR A 145 -5.49 11.19 5.97
N LEU A 146 -4.44 10.75 6.67
CA LEU A 146 -4.52 9.81 7.80
C LEU A 146 -4.80 10.49 9.14
N GLY A 147 -4.28 11.70 9.34
CA GLY A 147 -4.24 12.47 10.58
C GLY A 147 -4.70 13.93 10.46
N GLY A 148 -5.27 14.34 9.32
CA GLY A 148 -6.02 15.60 9.24
C GLY A 148 -7.24 15.51 10.16
N ALA A 149 -7.45 16.54 10.99
CA ALA A 149 -8.66 16.72 11.78
C ALA A 149 -9.86 16.49 10.86
N ALA A 150 -10.53 15.36 11.02
CA ALA A 150 -11.50 14.92 10.06
C ALA A 150 -12.68 15.90 10.06
N GLU A 151 -12.86 16.62 8.95
CA GLU A 151 -14.12 17.30 8.63
C GLU A 151 -15.28 16.30 8.57
N ASP A 152 -14.98 15.01 8.41
CA ASP A 152 -15.90 13.87 8.53
C ASP A 152 -16.16 13.49 10.00
N PRO A 153 -17.38 13.72 10.53
CA PRO A 153 -17.76 13.36 11.90
C PRO A 153 -17.54 11.87 12.23
N GLU A 154 -17.65 11.00 11.23
CA GLU A 154 -17.58 9.55 11.41
C GLU A 154 -16.14 9.10 11.67
N ARG A 155 -15.18 9.70 10.94
CA ARG A 155 -13.75 9.45 11.13
C ARG A 155 -13.25 10.02 12.46
N ARG A 156 -13.84 11.13 12.91
CA ARG A 156 -13.59 11.67 14.26
C ARG A 156 -14.01 10.70 15.37
N ALA A 157 -15.20 10.10 15.28
CA ALA A 157 -15.66 9.13 16.27
C ALA A 157 -14.72 7.90 16.38
N ALA A 158 -14.30 7.36 15.23
CA ALA A 158 -13.32 6.27 15.21
C ALA A 158 -11.96 6.69 15.81
N ASN A 159 -11.47 7.90 15.50
CA ASN A 159 -10.23 8.41 16.08
C ASN A 159 -10.35 8.57 17.60
N GLU A 160 -11.43 9.18 18.10
CA GLU A 160 -11.70 9.37 19.53
C GLU A 160 -11.78 8.02 20.27
N PHE A 161 -12.46 7.04 19.68
CA PHE A 161 -12.54 5.68 20.23
C PHE A 161 -11.14 5.05 20.39
N PHE A 162 -10.27 5.18 19.39
CA PHE A 162 -8.91 4.64 19.46
C PHE A 162 -7.99 5.44 20.39
N HIS A 163 -8.13 6.77 20.45
CA HIS A 163 -7.39 7.61 21.39
C HIS A 163 -7.73 7.31 22.85
N ARG A 164 -8.98 6.94 23.12
CA ARG A 164 -9.39 6.42 24.43
C ARG A 164 -8.65 5.13 24.77
N ILE A 165 -8.31 4.28 23.82
CA ILE A 165 -7.55 3.05 24.10
C ILE A 165 -6.08 3.40 24.34
N ALA A 166 -5.46 4.11 23.39
CA ALA A 166 -4.07 4.55 23.47
C ALA A 166 -3.89 5.98 22.96
N ARG A 167 -3.33 6.85 23.81
CA ARG A 167 -3.20 8.30 23.56
C ARG A 167 -2.32 8.67 22.35
N GLN A 168 -1.40 7.79 21.92
CA GLN A 168 -0.41 8.05 20.86
C GLN A 168 -0.66 7.18 19.60
N GLN A 169 -1.87 7.22 19.04
CA GLN A 169 -2.17 6.46 17.83
C GLN A 169 -2.42 7.40 16.63
N ASP A 170 -1.39 7.59 15.80
CA ASP A 170 -1.44 8.50 14.63
C ASP A 170 -2.32 8.01 13.47
N SER A 171 -2.68 6.72 13.47
CA SER A 171 -3.50 6.12 12.42
C SER A 171 -4.41 5.04 12.97
N VAL A 172 -5.71 5.17 12.71
CA VAL A 172 -6.70 4.15 13.09
C VAL A 172 -6.60 2.95 12.13
N PRO A 173 -6.42 1.72 12.63
CA PRO A 173 -6.20 0.50 11.84
C PRO A 173 -7.49 -0.16 11.32
N ILE A 174 -8.52 0.64 11.07
CA ILE A 174 -9.82 0.18 10.56
C ILE A 174 -10.27 1.05 9.40
N LYS A 175 -11.20 0.52 8.61
CA LYS A 175 -11.87 1.25 7.52
C LYS A 175 -13.38 1.03 7.57
N PRO A 176 -14.21 1.98 7.13
CA PRO A 176 -15.65 1.75 6.99
C PRO A 176 -15.90 0.50 6.12
N LEU A 177 -16.82 -0.35 6.54
CA LEU A 177 -17.22 -1.52 5.75
C LEU A 177 -17.76 -1.04 4.38
N GLY A 178 -17.37 -1.72 3.30
CA GLY A 178 -17.74 -1.33 1.93
C GLY A 178 -16.84 -0.28 1.27
N SER A 179 -16.05 0.49 2.02
CA SER A 179 -15.13 1.49 1.43
C SER A 179 -14.08 0.88 0.49
N ARG A 180 -13.63 -0.35 0.78
CA ARG A 180 -12.75 -1.16 -0.07
C ARG A 180 -13.00 -2.63 0.19
N ARG A 181 -12.95 -3.45 -0.87
CA ARG A 181 -13.06 -4.91 -0.78
C ARG A 181 -12.10 -5.47 0.28
N LEU A 182 -12.62 -6.27 1.21
CA LEU A 182 -11.81 -7.04 2.14
C LEU A 182 -11.29 -8.29 1.42
N GLU A 183 -10.03 -8.62 1.66
CA GLU A 183 -9.45 -9.88 1.18
C GLU A 183 -9.27 -10.82 2.36
N ARG A 184 -9.25 -12.13 2.09
CA ARG A 184 -8.88 -13.13 3.09
C ARG A 184 -7.53 -12.77 3.71
N THR A 185 -7.44 -12.89 5.02
CA THR A 185 -6.20 -12.53 5.73
C THR A 185 -5.14 -13.60 5.48
N THR A 186 -3.95 -13.17 5.07
CA THR A 186 -2.80 -14.03 4.79
C THR A 186 -1.55 -13.48 5.48
N PRO A 187 -0.58 -14.31 5.89
CA PRO A 187 0.57 -13.78 6.63
C PRO A 187 1.38 -12.81 5.76
N HIS A 188 1.85 -11.72 6.37
CA HIS A 188 2.78 -10.81 5.71
C HIS A 188 4.05 -11.55 5.23
N SER A 189 4.61 -11.15 4.08
CA SER A 189 5.77 -11.81 3.46
C SER A 189 7.04 -11.70 4.32
N SER A 190 7.35 -10.50 4.78
CA SER A 190 8.46 -10.23 5.71
C SER A 190 8.09 -10.52 7.18
N PRO A 191 9.07 -10.84 8.04
CA PRO A 191 8.87 -10.91 9.49
C PRO A 191 8.24 -9.64 10.08
N ARG A 192 7.44 -9.83 11.13
CA ARG A 192 6.76 -8.76 11.88
C ARG A 192 6.93 -8.99 13.37
N GLN A 193 7.08 -7.90 14.12
CA GLN A 193 7.02 -7.91 15.58
C GLN A 193 5.71 -7.24 16.03
N PRO A 194 5.21 -7.59 17.23
CA PRO A 194 4.09 -6.88 17.81
C PRO A 194 4.36 -5.37 17.91
N THR A 195 3.34 -4.57 17.62
CA THR A 195 3.41 -3.10 17.69
C THR A 195 2.18 -2.55 18.40
N GLN A 196 2.25 -1.32 18.89
CA GLN A 196 1.13 -0.66 19.55
C GLN A 196 -0.12 -0.61 18.65
N ARG A 197 0.05 -0.33 17.35
CA ARG A 197 -1.05 -0.36 16.37
C ARG A 197 -1.76 -1.71 16.32
N MET A 198 -1.03 -2.81 16.36
CA MET A 198 -1.61 -4.16 16.41
C MET A 198 -2.35 -4.41 17.73
N ALA A 199 -1.72 -4.07 18.85
CA ALA A 199 -2.30 -4.29 20.18
C ALA A 199 -3.60 -3.50 20.39
N VAL A 200 -3.61 -2.20 20.04
CA VAL A 200 -4.80 -1.34 20.11
C VAL A 200 -5.93 -1.88 19.23
N THR A 201 -5.61 -2.47 18.07
CA THR A 201 -6.61 -3.09 17.19
C THR A 201 -7.32 -4.25 17.88
N LEU A 202 -6.58 -5.13 18.56
CA LEU A 202 -7.17 -6.26 19.28
C LEU A 202 -8.00 -5.80 20.47
N VAL A 203 -7.52 -4.79 21.22
CA VAL A 203 -8.28 -4.20 22.33
C VAL A 203 -9.57 -3.56 21.85
N ALA A 204 -9.54 -2.82 20.73
CA ALA A 204 -10.72 -2.25 20.11
C ALA A 204 -11.74 -3.33 19.72
N ALA A 205 -11.28 -4.40 19.07
CA ALA A 205 -12.16 -5.50 18.66
C ALA A 205 -12.73 -6.27 19.86
N ALA A 206 -11.96 -6.44 20.94
CA ALA A 206 -12.43 -7.07 22.18
C ALA A 206 -13.47 -6.21 22.90
N LEU A 207 -13.22 -4.89 23.03
CA LEU A 207 -14.15 -3.94 23.61
C LEU A 207 -15.51 -3.95 22.91
N VAL A 208 -15.51 -3.80 21.58
CA VAL A 208 -16.76 -3.74 20.80
C VAL A 208 -17.42 -5.11 20.69
N GLY A 209 -16.61 -6.18 20.70
CA GLY A 209 -17.10 -7.55 20.72
C GLY A 209 -17.65 -8.00 22.06
N ASP A 210 -17.49 -7.19 23.11
CA ASP A 210 -17.83 -7.52 24.51
C ASP A 210 -17.22 -8.86 24.96
N VAL A 211 -15.94 -9.04 24.67
CA VAL A 211 -15.19 -10.26 25.03
C VAL A 211 -13.93 -9.91 25.82
N PRO A 212 -13.51 -10.78 26.77
CA PRO A 212 -12.30 -10.54 27.55
C PRO A 212 -11.04 -10.65 26.68
N MET A 213 -10.06 -9.80 26.99
CA MET A 213 -8.71 -9.88 26.45
C MET A 213 -7.97 -11.03 27.11
N ALA A 214 -8.00 -12.20 26.48
CA ALA A 214 -7.28 -13.39 26.93
C ALA A 214 -6.83 -14.26 25.74
N ALA A 215 -5.81 -15.08 25.97
CA ALA A 215 -5.39 -16.07 24.97
C ALA A 215 -6.52 -17.09 24.71
N GLY A 216 -6.70 -17.46 23.45
CA GLY A 216 -7.78 -18.35 22.99
C GLY A 216 -9.11 -17.65 22.72
N ILE A 217 -9.28 -16.39 23.11
CA ILE A 217 -10.50 -15.63 22.84
C ILE A 217 -10.50 -15.12 21.41
N ALA A 218 -11.62 -15.27 20.73
CA ALA A 218 -11.83 -14.83 19.37
C ALA A 218 -12.49 -13.44 19.34
N VAL A 219 -11.87 -12.48 18.65
CA VAL A 219 -12.44 -11.16 18.40
C VAL A 219 -12.93 -11.03 16.96
N PRO A 220 -13.96 -10.21 16.70
CA PRO A 220 -14.49 -10.05 15.35
C PRO A 220 -13.58 -9.18 14.47
N ARG A 221 -13.47 -9.53 13.18
CA ARG A 221 -12.80 -8.67 12.19
C ARG A 221 -13.61 -7.42 11.87
N VAL A 222 -14.94 -7.53 11.89
CA VAL A 222 -15.89 -6.44 11.61
C VAL A 222 -16.66 -6.12 12.88
N PHE A 223 -16.71 -4.84 13.24
CA PHE A 223 -17.36 -4.37 14.45
C PHE A 223 -17.90 -2.94 14.28
N ALA A 224 -18.82 -2.53 15.16
CA ALA A 224 -19.50 -1.25 15.04
C ALA A 224 -18.97 -0.20 16.04
N ILE A 225 -18.68 1.00 15.57
CA ILE A 225 -18.39 2.17 16.42
C ILE A 225 -19.48 3.20 16.12
N ASP A 226 -20.18 3.66 17.16
CA ASP A 226 -21.30 4.62 17.07
C ASP A 226 -22.33 4.27 15.98
N GLY A 227 -22.70 2.98 15.91
CA GLY A 227 -23.71 2.47 14.98
C GLY A 227 -23.21 2.21 13.55
N ARG A 228 -21.95 2.55 13.21
CA ARG A 228 -21.37 2.31 11.89
C ARG A 228 -20.43 1.12 11.88
N GLN A 229 -20.50 0.28 10.86
CA GLN A 229 -19.62 -0.87 10.71
C GLN A 229 -18.25 -0.51 10.15
N TYR A 230 -17.22 -1.00 10.82
CA TYR A 230 -15.82 -0.91 10.44
C TYR A 230 -15.22 -2.31 10.35
N ALA A 231 -14.21 -2.45 9.50
CA ALA A 231 -13.44 -3.67 9.38
C ALA A 231 -11.97 -3.41 9.67
N ILE A 232 -11.35 -4.33 10.40
CA ILE A 232 -9.89 -4.37 10.55
C ILE A 232 -9.25 -4.53 9.16
N GLU A 233 -8.35 -3.61 8.83
CA GLU A 233 -7.71 -3.56 7.53
C GLU A 233 -6.83 -4.78 7.27
N ASN A 234 -6.72 -5.18 5.99
CA ASN A 234 -5.81 -6.25 5.60
C ASN A 234 -4.37 -5.98 6.06
N GLY A 235 -3.87 -4.75 6.00
CA GLY A 235 -2.49 -4.44 6.41
C GLY A 235 -2.18 -4.90 7.84
N VAL A 236 -2.94 -4.41 8.82
CA VAL A 236 -2.73 -4.77 10.23
C VAL A 236 -3.06 -6.24 10.50
N ALA A 237 -4.09 -6.81 9.85
CA ALA A 237 -4.46 -8.22 10.04
C ALA A 237 -3.35 -9.17 9.59
N LYS A 238 -2.76 -8.92 8.40
CA LYS A 238 -1.62 -9.68 7.88
C LYS A 238 -0.38 -9.57 8.76
N ASP A 239 -0.16 -8.38 9.33
CA ASP A 239 0.96 -8.15 10.24
C ASP A 239 0.77 -8.84 11.59
N MET A 240 -0.43 -8.79 12.18
CA MET A 240 -0.77 -9.50 13.43
C MET A 240 -0.60 -11.01 13.28
N LEU A 241 -1.09 -11.57 12.18
CA LEU A 241 -0.94 -12.99 11.86
C LEU A 241 0.55 -13.35 11.72
N LYS A 242 1.33 -12.51 11.02
CA LYS A 242 2.76 -12.76 10.83
C LYS A 242 3.59 -12.59 12.11
N ALA A 243 3.19 -11.68 12.99
CA ALA A 243 3.79 -11.47 14.30
C ALA A 243 3.41 -12.58 15.30
N GLY A 244 2.51 -13.49 14.91
CA GLY A 244 2.00 -14.56 15.76
C GLY A 244 1.12 -14.05 16.89
N MET A 245 0.48 -12.89 16.74
CA MET A 245 -0.44 -12.33 17.74
C MET A 245 -1.85 -12.93 17.65
N ILE A 246 -2.22 -13.42 16.46
CA ILE A 246 -3.53 -14.00 16.21
C ILE A 246 -3.40 -15.28 15.37
N GLU A 247 -4.40 -16.14 15.50
CA GLU A 247 -4.80 -17.14 14.53
C GLU A 247 -6.16 -16.76 13.94
N ILE A 248 -6.56 -17.38 12.83
CA ILE A 248 -7.81 -17.04 12.14
C ILE A 248 -8.69 -18.27 12.07
N THR A 249 -9.94 -18.13 12.48
CA THR A 249 -10.95 -19.18 12.29
C THR A 249 -11.43 -19.20 10.84
N ALA A 250 -11.59 -20.39 10.26
CA ALA A 250 -12.06 -20.53 8.90
C ALA A 250 -13.46 -19.91 8.71
N SER A 251 -13.63 -19.12 7.65
CA SER A 251 -14.89 -18.46 7.31
C SER A 251 -15.18 -18.49 5.80
N ALA A 252 -16.46 -18.40 5.44
CA ALA A 252 -16.87 -18.32 4.04
C ALA A 252 -16.46 -16.98 3.41
N LEU A 253 -16.62 -15.88 4.13
CA LEU A 253 -16.31 -14.53 3.67
C LEU A 253 -15.21 -13.87 4.52
N PRO A 254 -14.38 -12.98 3.94
CA PRO A 254 -13.34 -12.26 4.68
C PRO A 254 -13.87 -11.46 5.87
N GLU A 255 -15.05 -10.84 5.74
CA GLU A 255 -15.74 -10.10 6.80
C GLU A 255 -16.12 -10.95 8.01
N ASP A 256 -16.37 -12.25 7.80
CA ASP A 256 -16.76 -13.20 8.85
C ASP A 256 -15.56 -13.79 9.60
N GLU A 257 -14.34 -13.44 9.21
CA GLU A 257 -13.14 -13.91 9.91
C GLU A 257 -13.19 -13.51 11.39
N ARG A 258 -12.78 -14.44 12.24
CA ARG A 258 -12.55 -14.24 13.67
C ARG A 258 -11.07 -14.37 13.94
N PHE A 259 -10.54 -13.46 14.76
CA PHE A 259 -9.13 -13.44 15.14
C PHE A 259 -8.99 -14.01 16.55
N VAL A 260 -8.45 -15.21 16.64
CA VAL A 260 -8.18 -15.90 17.92
C VAL A 260 -6.88 -15.36 18.48
N ILE A 261 -6.93 -14.73 19.65
CA ILE A 261 -5.75 -14.14 20.30
C ILE A 261 -4.84 -15.27 20.77
N THR A 262 -3.56 -15.25 20.38
CA THR A 262 -2.58 -16.25 20.85
C THR A 262 -2.01 -15.85 22.22
N ASP A 263 -1.33 -16.77 22.92
CA ASP A 263 -0.59 -16.45 24.14
C ASP A 263 0.46 -15.33 23.91
N ARG A 264 1.17 -15.40 22.77
CA ARG A 264 2.10 -14.34 22.35
C ARG A 264 1.39 -13.01 22.12
N GLY A 265 0.21 -13.04 21.48
CA GLY A 265 -0.62 -11.86 21.24
C GLY A 265 -1.07 -11.21 22.54
N PHE A 266 -1.59 -12.01 23.47
CA PHE A 266 -2.03 -11.54 24.78
C PHE A 266 -0.90 -10.91 25.58
N LYS A 267 0.25 -11.59 25.68
CA LYS A 267 1.45 -11.05 26.34
C LYS A 267 1.93 -9.74 25.70
N ALA A 268 1.89 -9.66 24.38
CA ALA A 268 2.26 -8.44 23.68
C ALA A 268 1.28 -7.28 23.93
N VAL A 269 -0.03 -7.55 24.00
CA VAL A 269 -1.04 -6.54 24.34
C VAL A 269 -0.79 -5.99 25.74
N ILE A 270 -0.54 -6.85 26.74
CA ILE A 270 -0.19 -6.42 28.10
C ILE A 270 1.08 -5.55 28.07
N ALA A 271 2.13 -5.98 27.38
CA ALA A 271 3.40 -5.26 27.33
C ALA A 271 3.31 -3.89 26.65
N LEU A 272 2.45 -3.75 25.62
CA LEU A 272 2.35 -2.54 24.81
C LEU A 272 1.29 -1.55 25.30
N ILE A 273 0.22 -2.03 25.94
CA ILE A 273 -0.89 -1.18 26.43
C ILE A 273 -0.80 -0.96 27.93
N GLY A 274 -0.27 -1.93 28.68
CA GLY A 274 -0.20 -1.93 30.14
C GLY A 274 -1.42 -2.61 30.78
N ARG A 275 -1.18 -3.39 31.84
CA ARG A 275 -2.22 -4.14 32.56
C ARG A 275 -3.29 -3.19 33.14
N ASP A 276 -2.88 -2.16 33.86
CA ASP A 276 -3.80 -1.20 34.51
C ASP A 276 -4.71 -0.55 33.48
N ARG A 277 -4.18 -0.22 32.30
CA ARG A 277 -4.97 0.38 31.23
C ARG A 277 -6.03 -0.58 30.69
N LEU A 278 -5.70 -1.86 30.58
CA LEU A 278 -6.65 -2.89 30.14
C LEU A 278 -7.75 -3.15 31.17
N LEU A 279 -7.41 -3.05 32.47
CA LEU A 279 -8.37 -3.09 33.58
C LEU A 279 -9.31 -1.87 33.54
N ASP A 280 -8.76 -0.66 33.39
CA ASP A 280 -9.54 0.58 33.26
C ASP A 280 -10.54 0.54 32.09
N LEU A 281 -10.14 -0.11 31.00
CA LEU A 281 -10.96 -0.30 29.81
C LEU A 281 -12.01 -1.40 29.98
N GLY A 282 -11.92 -2.22 31.02
CA GLY A 282 -12.87 -3.31 31.30
C GLY A 282 -12.71 -4.53 30.40
N VAL A 283 -11.61 -4.64 29.65
CA VAL A 283 -11.33 -5.84 28.80
C VAL A 283 -10.54 -6.90 29.53
N LEU A 284 -9.94 -6.60 30.68
CA LEU A 284 -9.17 -7.54 31.46
C LEU A 284 -9.84 -7.72 32.82
N ASP A 285 -9.90 -8.96 33.29
CA ASP A 285 -10.37 -9.28 34.64
C ASP A 285 -9.28 -8.92 35.67
N PRO A 286 -9.63 -8.25 36.80
CA PRO A 286 -8.70 -7.95 37.89
C PRO A 286 -7.84 -9.14 38.34
N ALA A 287 -8.39 -10.35 38.35
CA ALA A 287 -7.80 -11.59 38.87
C ALA A 287 -7.16 -11.48 40.28
#